data_AF-A0A525VW59-F1
#
_entry.id   AF-A0A525VW59-F1
#
_cell.length_a   1.000
_cell.length_b   1.000
_cell.length_c   1.000
_cell.angle_alpha   90.00
_cell.angle_beta   90.00
_cell.angle_gamma   90.00
#
_symmetry.space_group_name_H-M   'P 1'
#
loop_
_entity.id
_entity.type
_entity.pdbx_description
1 polymer ?
#
loop_
_entity_poly.entity_id
_entity_poly.type
_entity_poly.pdbx_seq_one_letter_code
_entity_poly.pdbx_strand_id
1 'polypeptide(L)'
;MSYLFLFAGCAAWSPAPQFSHPYFTVDAGEAKSLQALAKKQDVLVPKCAEHNSCDHVYFTRALLGLYESRDSASKYFEKVIAVAPKSQMAVSSKLWIDLLERHAAPVEQSWFQSVVAAPAISESQAILAQASDRLVRDLLDRELVIQQFRAMKEADSQALESLQRELADRERKVDSGSGKKGSTDSSTGSNTVASLQRQLSDRDRKIEELTSQLEALKRIDQEMRDKVRPIRPPSTVAPPPTSPESTIQ
;
A
#
# COMPACT_ATOMS: atom_id res chain seq x y z
N MET A 1 11.90 59.70 -51.76
CA MET A 1 11.77 59.77 -50.28
C MET A 1 10.31 59.54 -49.97
N SER A 2 9.88 58.32 -49.63
CA SER A 2 9.98 57.69 -48.29
C SER A 2 9.27 58.56 -47.23
N TYR A 3 8.25 58.14 -46.49
CA TYR A 3 8.05 56.84 -45.86
C TYR A 3 6.55 56.50 -45.68
N LEU A 4 6.16 55.27 -46.01
CA LEU A 4 4.96 54.62 -45.49
C LEU A 4 5.30 54.01 -44.13
N PHE A 5 4.73 54.56 -43.05
CA PHE A 5 4.76 53.93 -41.73
C PHE A 5 3.74 52.79 -41.71
N LEU A 6 4.22 51.57 -41.92
CA LEU A 6 3.49 50.36 -41.57
C LEU A 6 3.61 50.17 -40.06
N PHE A 7 2.55 50.49 -39.31
CA PHE A 7 2.38 49.99 -37.95
C PHE A 7 2.10 48.49 -38.05
N ALA A 8 3.16 47.69 -37.89
CA ALA A 8 3.04 46.28 -37.64
C ALA A 8 2.33 46.10 -36.28
N GLY A 9 1.06 45.70 -36.32
CA GLY A 9 0.37 45.22 -35.13
C GLY A 9 1.03 43.93 -34.68
N CYS A 10 1.62 43.92 -33.49
CA CYS A 10 1.98 42.69 -32.81
C CYS A 10 0.67 41.93 -32.55
N ALA A 11 0.41 40.87 -33.32
CA ALA A 11 -0.57 39.88 -32.91
C ALA A 11 -0.12 39.35 -31.55
N ALA A 12 -0.86 39.68 -30.49
CA ALA A 12 -0.72 39.01 -29.22
C ALA A 12 -1.04 37.54 -29.47
N TRP A 13 -0.02 36.69 -29.62
CA TRP A 13 -0.22 35.25 -29.54
C TRP A 13 -0.90 34.97 -28.21
N SER A 14 -2.12 34.45 -28.27
CA SER A 14 -2.82 33.97 -27.09
C SER A 14 -1.88 33.03 -26.34
N PRO A 15 -1.69 33.19 -25.02
CA PRO A 15 -0.92 32.22 -24.25
C PRO A 15 -1.50 30.83 -24.51
N ALA A 16 -0.63 29.84 -24.69
CA ALA A 16 -1.03 28.45 -24.91
C ALA A 16 -2.09 28.04 -23.88
N PRO A 17 -3.06 27.17 -24.22
CA PRO A 17 -4.12 26.78 -23.30
C PRO A 17 -3.49 26.29 -21.99
N GLN A 18 -3.77 26.99 -20.88
CA GLN A 18 -3.16 26.70 -19.58
C GLN A 18 -3.44 25.27 -19.09
N PHE A 19 -4.34 24.55 -19.76
CA PHE A 19 -4.71 23.16 -19.56
C PHE A 19 -3.63 22.14 -19.97
N SER A 20 -2.68 22.50 -20.86
CA SER A 20 -1.60 21.58 -21.28
C SER A 20 -0.45 21.49 -20.30
N HIS A 21 -0.38 22.39 -19.31
CA HIS A 21 0.66 22.38 -18.28
C HIS A 21 0.23 21.55 -17.08
N PRO A 22 1.17 20.96 -16.32
CA PRO A 22 0.85 20.25 -15.10
C PRO A 22 0.39 21.23 -14.00
N TYR A 23 -0.37 20.73 -13.04
CA TYR A 23 -0.77 21.49 -11.86
C TYR A 23 0.39 21.58 -10.84
N PHE A 24 1.14 20.50 -10.65
CA PHE A 24 2.35 20.45 -9.82
C PHE A 24 3.61 20.31 -10.66
N THR A 25 4.68 20.98 -10.24
CA THR A 25 5.99 20.88 -10.87
C THR A 25 6.87 19.88 -10.14
N VAL A 26 7.52 18.99 -10.88
CA VAL A 26 8.40 17.93 -10.37
C VAL A 26 9.76 17.97 -11.07
N ASP A 27 10.79 17.44 -10.42
CA ASP A 27 12.09 17.28 -11.06
C ASP A 27 12.05 16.16 -12.13
N ALA A 28 13.05 16.15 -13.01
CA ALA A 28 13.07 15.22 -14.14
C ALA A 28 13.23 13.73 -13.75
N GLY A 29 13.83 13.44 -12.59
CA GLY A 29 13.94 12.08 -12.07
C GLY A 29 12.59 11.56 -11.57
N GLU A 30 11.91 12.39 -10.80
CA GLU A 30 10.58 12.12 -10.27
C GLU A 30 9.49 12.10 -11.34
N ALA A 31 9.56 12.98 -12.34
CA ALA A 31 8.64 12.95 -13.47
C ALA A 31 8.62 11.57 -14.16
N LYS A 32 9.77 10.91 -14.27
CA LYS A 32 9.87 9.57 -14.87
C LYS A 32 9.24 8.50 -14.00
N SER A 33 9.38 8.57 -12.67
CA SER A 33 8.77 7.58 -11.76
C SER A 33 7.24 7.71 -11.76
N LEU A 34 6.72 8.94 -11.72
CA LEU A 34 5.29 9.22 -11.82
C LEU A 34 4.72 8.79 -13.17
N GLN A 35 5.43 9.04 -14.27
CA GLN A 35 5.01 8.57 -15.58
C GLN A 35 5.00 7.03 -15.68
N ALA A 36 5.99 6.36 -15.09
CA ALA A 36 5.99 4.89 -15.04
C ALA A 36 4.79 4.36 -14.25
N LEU A 37 4.41 5.05 -13.18
CA LEU A 37 3.22 4.72 -12.39
C LEU A 37 1.93 4.96 -13.17
N ALA A 38 1.82 6.07 -13.91
CA ALA A 38 0.67 6.36 -14.76
C ALA A 38 0.46 5.26 -15.81
N LYS A 39 1.56 4.81 -16.45
CA LYS A 39 1.52 3.67 -17.38
C LYS A 39 1.05 2.37 -16.73
N LYS A 40 1.45 2.10 -15.48
CA LYS A 40 0.94 0.94 -14.72
C LYS A 40 -0.56 1.05 -14.50
N GLN A 41 -1.07 2.25 -14.15
CA GLN A 41 -2.50 2.48 -13.98
C GLN A 41 -3.27 2.28 -15.30
N ASP A 42 -2.73 2.74 -16.43
CA ASP A 42 -3.38 2.55 -17.74
C ASP A 42 -3.57 1.06 -18.11
N VAL A 43 -2.70 0.16 -17.62
CA VAL A 43 -2.85 -1.30 -17.77
C VAL A 43 -3.97 -1.86 -16.86
N LEU A 44 -4.25 -1.21 -15.73
CA LEU A 44 -5.31 -1.62 -14.80
C LEU A 44 -6.70 -1.15 -15.23
N VAL A 45 -6.79 -0.02 -15.96
CA VAL A 45 -8.06 0.55 -16.47
C VAL A 45 -8.96 -0.50 -17.17
N PRO A 46 -8.49 -1.30 -18.14
CA PRO A 46 -9.37 -2.27 -18.79
C PRO A 46 -9.86 -3.41 -17.87
N LYS A 47 -9.16 -3.69 -16.77
CA LYS A 47 -9.47 -4.79 -15.84
C LYS A 47 -10.32 -4.36 -14.64
N CYS A 48 -10.46 -3.05 -14.41
CA CYS A 48 -11.10 -2.55 -13.20
C CYS A 48 -12.60 -2.89 -13.10
N ALA A 49 -13.25 -3.14 -14.25
CA ALA A 49 -14.67 -3.47 -14.32
C ALA A 49 -14.99 -4.83 -13.69
N GLU A 50 -14.06 -5.78 -13.78
CA GLU A 50 -14.21 -7.14 -13.24
C GLU A 50 -14.35 -7.12 -11.70
N HIS A 51 -13.74 -6.14 -11.05
CA HIS A 51 -13.64 -6.07 -9.58
C HIS A 51 -14.35 -4.86 -8.95
N ASN A 52 -15.19 -4.13 -9.71
CA ASN A 52 -15.85 -2.91 -9.26
C ASN A 52 -14.90 -1.91 -8.58
N SER A 53 -13.68 -1.75 -9.12
CA SER A 53 -12.61 -0.94 -8.54
C SER A 53 -12.18 0.22 -9.44
N CYS A 54 -12.97 0.50 -10.49
CA CYS A 54 -12.67 1.53 -11.48
C CYS A 54 -12.58 2.93 -10.88
N ASP A 55 -13.32 3.22 -9.82
CA ASP A 55 -13.24 4.49 -9.11
C ASP A 55 -11.83 4.72 -8.53
N HIS A 56 -11.27 3.74 -7.83
CA HIS A 56 -9.90 3.79 -7.32
C HIS A 56 -8.85 3.90 -8.43
N VAL A 57 -9.00 3.10 -9.51
CA VAL A 57 -8.04 3.13 -10.62
C VAL A 57 -8.05 4.48 -11.33
N TYR A 58 -9.24 5.02 -11.63
CA TYR A 58 -9.36 6.33 -12.27
C TYR A 58 -8.96 7.47 -11.34
N PHE A 59 -9.23 7.37 -10.04
CA PHE A 59 -8.84 8.40 -9.08
C PHE A 59 -7.31 8.49 -8.95
N THR A 60 -6.63 7.36 -8.79
CA THR A 60 -5.16 7.33 -8.80
C THR A 60 -4.61 7.87 -10.12
N ARG A 61 -5.20 7.49 -11.26
CA ARG A 61 -4.77 7.98 -12.57
C ARG A 61 -4.98 9.48 -12.75
N ALA A 62 -6.03 10.05 -12.16
CA ALA A 62 -6.30 11.48 -12.15
C ALA A 62 -5.31 12.26 -11.29
N LEU A 63 -4.99 11.76 -10.09
CA LEU A 63 -3.95 12.33 -9.23
C LEU A 63 -2.58 12.34 -9.93
N LEU A 64 -2.23 11.29 -10.66
CA LEU A 64 -1.01 11.27 -11.49
C LEU A 64 -1.09 12.28 -12.64
N GLY A 65 -2.29 12.48 -13.20
CA GLY A 65 -2.55 13.50 -14.21
C GLY A 65 -2.20 14.92 -13.75
N LEU A 66 -2.29 15.22 -12.44
CA LEU A 66 -1.91 16.53 -11.89
C LEU A 66 -0.43 16.89 -12.15
N TYR A 67 0.41 15.89 -12.39
CA TYR A 67 1.83 16.05 -12.72
C TYR A 67 2.12 15.94 -14.23
N GLU A 68 1.14 15.50 -15.03
CA GLU A 68 1.25 15.38 -16.49
C GLU A 68 0.68 16.63 -17.18
N SER A 69 -0.61 16.87 -16.99
CA SER A 69 -1.34 18.02 -17.51
C SER A 69 -2.70 18.16 -16.82
N ARG A 70 -3.18 19.40 -16.69
CA ARG A 70 -4.52 19.66 -16.12
C ARG A 70 -5.63 18.99 -16.93
N ASP A 71 -5.46 18.88 -18.25
CA ASP A 71 -6.39 18.14 -19.13
C ASP A 71 -6.46 16.65 -18.77
N SER A 72 -5.31 15.99 -18.62
CA SER A 72 -5.23 14.58 -18.23
C SER A 72 -5.90 14.37 -16.88
N ALA A 73 -5.58 15.21 -15.88
CA ALA A 73 -6.20 15.15 -14.56
C ALA A 73 -7.73 15.27 -14.63
N SER A 74 -8.22 16.32 -15.29
CA SER A 74 -9.67 16.61 -15.40
C SER A 74 -10.42 15.45 -16.05
N LYS A 75 -9.92 14.95 -17.18
CA LYS A 75 -10.49 13.80 -17.90
C LYS A 75 -10.65 12.56 -17.01
N TYR A 76 -9.66 12.25 -16.18
CA TYR A 76 -9.73 11.08 -15.31
C TYR A 76 -10.60 11.33 -14.06
N PHE A 77 -10.63 12.54 -13.52
CA PHE A 77 -11.58 12.91 -12.46
C PHE A 77 -13.04 12.80 -12.94
N GLU A 78 -13.33 13.22 -14.17
CA GLU A 78 -14.65 13.02 -14.79
C GLU A 78 -15.01 11.53 -14.89
N LYS A 79 -14.05 10.67 -15.25
CA LYS A 79 -14.28 9.21 -15.29
C LYS A 79 -14.62 8.65 -13.91
N VAL A 80 -13.98 9.11 -12.83
CA VAL A 80 -14.34 8.70 -11.46
C VAL A 80 -15.81 9.00 -11.17
N ILE A 81 -16.25 10.22 -11.52
CA ILE A 81 -17.64 10.66 -11.33
C ILE A 81 -18.59 9.80 -12.18
N ALA A 82 -18.20 9.48 -13.41
CA ALA A 82 -19.02 8.66 -14.31
C ALA A 82 -19.20 7.22 -13.80
N VAL A 83 -18.15 6.59 -13.27
CA VAL A 83 -18.23 5.19 -12.81
C VAL A 83 -18.79 5.03 -11.41
N ALA A 84 -18.57 6.01 -10.52
CA ALA A 84 -18.99 5.92 -9.13
C ALA A 84 -19.46 7.28 -8.56
N PRO A 85 -20.57 7.86 -9.06
CA PRO A 85 -20.98 9.23 -8.77
C PRO A 85 -21.28 9.52 -7.29
N LYS A 86 -21.53 8.49 -6.49
CA LYS A 86 -21.83 8.57 -5.05
C LYS A 86 -20.63 8.27 -4.15
N SER A 87 -19.45 7.97 -4.72
CA SER A 87 -18.26 7.67 -3.92
C SER A 87 -17.64 8.93 -3.33
N GLN A 88 -16.88 8.77 -2.25
CA GLN A 88 -16.07 9.85 -1.68
C GLN A 88 -15.06 10.39 -2.70
N MET A 89 -14.55 9.51 -3.58
CA MET A 89 -13.65 9.91 -4.66
C MET A 89 -14.35 10.81 -5.67
N ALA A 90 -15.62 10.57 -6.01
CA ALA A 90 -16.38 11.45 -6.89
C ALA A 90 -16.62 12.83 -6.25
N VAL A 91 -16.85 12.89 -4.93
CA VAL A 91 -16.94 14.18 -4.21
C VAL A 91 -15.62 14.96 -4.32
N SER A 92 -14.50 14.30 -4.02
CA SER A 92 -13.16 14.90 -4.14
C SER A 92 -12.85 15.31 -5.59
N SER A 93 -13.21 14.47 -6.57
CA SER A 93 -12.99 14.71 -7.99
C SER A 93 -13.68 15.98 -8.49
N LYS A 94 -14.89 16.28 -8.02
CA LYS A 94 -15.60 17.53 -8.36
C LYS A 94 -14.83 18.76 -7.89
N LEU A 95 -14.30 18.71 -6.66
CA LEU A 95 -13.50 19.81 -6.10
C LEU A 95 -12.20 20.01 -6.89
N TRP A 96 -11.57 18.92 -7.32
CA TRP A 96 -10.39 19.01 -8.19
C TRP A 96 -10.71 19.63 -9.54
N ILE A 97 -11.82 19.24 -10.19
CA ILE A 97 -12.24 19.84 -11.47
C ILE A 97 -12.47 21.34 -11.29
N ASP A 98 -13.25 21.76 -10.28
CA ASP A 98 -13.49 23.18 -9.98
C ASP A 98 -12.17 23.95 -9.77
N LEU A 99 -11.19 23.34 -9.11
CA LEU A 99 -9.87 23.92 -8.86
C LEU A 99 -9.05 24.06 -10.14
N LEU A 100 -9.05 23.03 -10.99
CA LEU A 100 -8.31 22.98 -12.24
C LEU A 100 -8.86 23.99 -13.27
N GLU A 101 -10.17 24.20 -13.29
CA GLU A 101 -10.83 25.18 -14.17
C GLU A 101 -10.54 26.62 -13.74
N ARG A 102 -10.62 26.94 -12.45
CA ARG A 102 -10.40 28.31 -11.93
C ARG A 102 -9.01 28.86 -12.19
N HIS A 103 -7.99 28.00 -12.15
CA HIS A 103 -6.60 28.41 -12.37
C HIS A 103 -6.19 28.38 -13.84
N ALA A 104 -7.07 27.95 -14.75
CA ALA A 104 -6.82 27.93 -16.19
C ALA A 104 -7.35 29.19 -16.90
N ALA A 105 -8.15 30.01 -16.21
CA ALA A 105 -8.58 31.32 -16.67
C ALA A 105 -7.57 32.39 -16.23
N PRO A 106 -7.16 33.32 -17.11
CA PRO A 106 -6.42 34.50 -16.68
C PRO A 106 -7.30 35.26 -15.69
N VAL A 107 -6.92 35.29 -14.42
CA VAL A 107 -7.59 36.16 -13.45
C VAL A 107 -7.29 37.59 -13.89
N GLU A 108 -8.33 38.35 -14.22
CA GLU A 108 -8.30 39.82 -14.36
C GLU A 108 -7.92 40.43 -12.99
N GLN A 109 -6.66 40.28 -12.60
CA GLN A 109 -6.10 40.85 -11.40
C GLN A 109 -5.62 42.25 -11.74
N SER A 110 -6.28 43.25 -11.16
CA SER A 110 -5.85 44.64 -11.24
C SER A 110 -4.40 44.75 -10.74
N TRP A 111 -3.54 45.38 -11.54
CA TRP A 111 -2.10 45.47 -11.29
C TRP A 111 -1.76 46.03 -9.89
N PHE A 112 -2.62 46.90 -9.34
CA PHE A 112 -2.47 47.43 -7.99
C PHE A 112 -2.66 46.37 -6.89
N GLN A 113 -3.58 45.42 -7.08
CA GLN A 113 -3.77 44.30 -6.14
C GLN A 113 -2.58 43.34 -6.20
N SER A 114 -2.00 43.13 -7.38
CA SER A 114 -0.79 42.31 -7.55
C SER A 114 0.42 42.89 -6.80
N VAL A 115 0.59 44.22 -6.76
CA VAL A 115 1.76 44.84 -6.11
C VAL A 115 1.64 44.90 -4.58
N VAL A 116 0.46 45.23 -4.05
CA VAL A 116 0.26 45.40 -2.60
C VAL A 116 0.19 44.06 -1.87
N ALA A 117 -0.32 43.03 -2.53
CA ALA A 117 -0.48 41.72 -1.95
C ALA A 117 0.70 40.76 -2.25
N ALA A 118 1.59 41.12 -3.19
CA ALA A 118 2.61 40.22 -3.74
C ALA A 118 3.48 39.50 -2.71
N PRO A 119 4.16 40.16 -1.75
CA PRO A 119 5.15 39.45 -0.93
C PRO A 119 4.52 38.47 0.07
N ALA A 120 3.47 38.88 0.79
CA ALA A 120 2.83 38.07 1.81
C ALA A 120 1.89 36.99 1.23
N ILE A 121 1.24 37.27 0.09
CA ILE A 121 0.42 36.28 -0.61
C ILE A 121 1.31 35.27 -1.36
N SER A 122 2.45 35.70 -1.92
CA SER A 122 3.35 34.78 -2.63
C SER A 122 3.94 33.70 -1.72
N GLU A 123 4.37 34.04 -0.51
CA GLU A 123 4.97 33.05 0.40
C GLU A 123 3.90 32.08 0.95
N SER A 124 2.74 32.60 1.38
CA SER A 124 1.65 31.76 1.87
C SER A 124 1.06 30.86 0.77
N GLN A 125 0.94 31.34 -0.47
CA GLN A 125 0.55 30.53 -1.61
C GLN A 125 1.59 29.47 -1.95
N ALA A 126 2.89 29.76 -1.84
CA ALA A 126 3.94 28.78 -2.04
C ALA A 126 3.92 27.67 -0.97
N ILE A 127 3.72 28.02 0.30
CA ILE A 127 3.56 27.06 1.40
C ILE A 127 2.32 26.19 1.18
N LEU A 128 1.19 26.79 0.81
CA LEU A 128 -0.05 26.06 0.50
C LEU A 128 0.12 25.13 -0.70
N ALA A 129 0.77 25.59 -1.78
CA ALA A 129 1.06 24.77 -2.94
C ALA A 129 1.92 23.56 -2.55
N GLN A 130 2.99 23.78 -1.78
CA GLN A 130 3.86 22.70 -1.29
C GLN A 130 3.14 21.74 -0.34
N ALA A 131 2.27 22.24 0.53
CA ALA A 131 1.46 21.40 1.42
C ALA A 131 0.46 20.57 0.61
N SER A 132 -0.20 21.16 -0.39
CA SER A 132 -1.14 20.45 -1.25
C SER A 132 -0.45 19.38 -2.10
N ASP A 133 0.77 19.65 -2.61
CA ASP A 133 1.58 18.68 -3.34
C ASP A 133 1.91 17.46 -2.45
N ARG A 134 2.42 17.71 -1.23
CA ARG A 134 2.68 16.63 -0.25
C ARG A 134 1.44 15.80 0.05
N LEU A 135 0.30 16.44 0.28
CA LEU A 135 -0.96 15.73 0.55
C LEU A 135 -1.42 14.87 -0.63
N VAL A 136 -1.22 15.33 -1.88
CA VAL A 136 -1.53 14.54 -3.07
C VAL A 136 -0.60 13.33 -3.18
N ARG A 137 0.67 13.48 -2.81
CA ARG A 137 1.64 12.37 -2.78
C ARG A 137 1.29 11.34 -1.72
N ASP A 138 0.99 11.78 -0.50
CA ASP A 138 0.54 10.91 0.58
C ASP A 138 -0.74 10.16 0.20
N LEU A 139 -1.65 10.84 -0.49
CA LEU A 139 -2.88 10.24 -1.01
C LEU A 139 -2.60 9.21 -2.11
N LEU A 140 -1.67 9.49 -3.03
CA LEU A 140 -1.21 8.54 -4.04
C LEU A 140 -0.62 7.29 -3.40
N ASP A 141 0.30 7.45 -2.44
CA ASP A 141 0.93 6.32 -1.75
C ASP A 141 -0.11 5.47 -1.03
N ARG A 142 -1.07 6.10 -0.34
CA ARG A 142 -2.19 5.41 0.29
C ARG A 142 -3.03 4.62 -0.70
N GLU A 143 -3.39 5.21 -1.84
CA GLU A 143 -4.19 4.52 -2.86
C GLU A 143 -3.44 3.36 -3.51
N LEU A 144 -2.13 3.49 -3.72
CA LEU A 144 -1.29 2.40 -4.24
C LEU A 144 -1.23 1.23 -3.26
N VAL A 145 -1.11 1.50 -1.97
CA VAL A 145 -1.16 0.48 -0.92
C VAL A 145 -2.52 -0.22 -0.91
N ILE A 146 -3.62 0.54 -1.01
CA ILE A 146 -4.97 -0.03 -1.11
C ILE A 146 -5.10 -0.94 -2.35
N GLN A 147 -4.60 -0.50 -3.50
CA GLN A 147 -4.60 -1.31 -4.72
C GLN A 147 -3.76 -2.59 -4.57
N GLN A 148 -2.60 -2.51 -3.91
CA GLN A 148 -1.76 -3.68 -3.62
C GLN A 148 -2.49 -4.68 -2.72
N PHE A 149 -3.12 -4.23 -1.65
CA PHE A 149 -3.91 -5.10 -0.78
C PHE A 149 -5.07 -5.77 -1.51
N ARG A 150 -5.75 -5.05 -2.41
CA ARG A 150 -6.80 -5.62 -3.26
C ARG A 150 -6.25 -6.69 -4.20
N ALA A 151 -5.09 -6.45 -4.81
CA ALA A 151 -4.43 -7.41 -5.69
C ALA A 151 -3.98 -8.67 -4.93
N MET A 152 -3.44 -8.53 -3.73
CA MET A 152 -3.08 -9.66 -2.87
C MET A 152 -4.30 -10.48 -2.47
N LYS A 153 -5.37 -9.79 -2.02
CA LYS A 153 -6.64 -10.45 -1.68
C LYS A 153 -7.20 -11.27 -2.85
N GLU A 154 -7.08 -10.75 -4.07
CA GLU A 154 -7.53 -11.44 -5.28
C GLU A 154 -6.67 -12.68 -5.60
N ALA A 155 -5.35 -12.56 -5.47
CA ALA A 155 -4.46 -13.70 -5.63
C ALA A 155 -4.76 -14.80 -4.59
N ASP A 156 -5.06 -14.41 -3.36
CA ASP A 156 -5.44 -15.33 -2.29
C ASP A 156 -6.80 -16.02 -2.58
N SER A 157 -7.81 -15.29 -3.08
CA SER A 157 -9.08 -15.92 -3.47
C SER A 157 -8.91 -16.90 -4.62
N GLN A 158 -8.10 -16.56 -5.62
CA GLN A 158 -7.80 -17.46 -6.74
C GLN A 158 -7.06 -18.72 -6.28
N ALA A 159 -6.12 -18.58 -5.35
CA ALA A 159 -5.41 -19.72 -4.76
C ALA A 159 -6.36 -20.63 -3.96
N LEU A 160 -7.26 -20.05 -3.16
CA LEU A 160 -8.27 -20.79 -2.42
C LEU A 160 -9.22 -21.56 -3.34
N GLU A 161 -9.72 -20.93 -4.41
CA GLU A 161 -10.56 -21.60 -5.39
C GLU A 161 -9.83 -22.76 -6.09
N SER A 162 -8.55 -22.56 -6.44
CA SER A 162 -7.74 -23.62 -7.04
C SER A 162 -7.59 -24.83 -6.11
N LEU A 163 -7.29 -24.59 -4.84
CA LEU A 163 -7.18 -25.63 -3.83
C LEU A 163 -8.52 -26.35 -3.61
N GLN A 164 -9.63 -25.61 -3.58
CA GLN A 164 -10.95 -26.18 -3.44
C GLN A 164 -11.31 -27.10 -4.63
N ARG A 165 -10.95 -26.70 -5.87
CA ARG A 165 -11.11 -27.56 -7.05
C ARG A 165 -10.25 -28.83 -6.94
N GLU A 166 -9.00 -28.71 -6.51
CA GLU A 166 -8.13 -29.89 -6.34
C GLU A 166 -8.66 -30.85 -5.29
N LEU A 167 -9.15 -30.34 -4.15
CA LEU A 167 -9.75 -31.16 -3.11
C LEU A 167 -11.00 -31.88 -3.60
N ALA A 168 -11.89 -31.18 -4.31
CA ALA A 168 -13.09 -31.79 -4.91
C ALA A 168 -12.75 -32.88 -5.93
N ASP A 169 -11.71 -32.68 -6.74
CA ASP A 169 -11.25 -33.68 -7.70
C ASP A 169 -10.59 -34.88 -7.01
N ARG A 170 -9.86 -34.67 -5.90
CA ARG A 170 -9.33 -35.76 -5.06
C ARG A 170 -10.44 -36.56 -4.42
N GLU A 171 -11.47 -35.91 -3.88
CA GLU A 171 -12.65 -36.57 -3.31
C GLU A 171 -13.35 -37.44 -4.36
N ARG A 172 -13.61 -36.91 -5.56
CA ARG A 172 -14.17 -37.68 -6.68
C ARG A 172 -13.29 -38.86 -7.10
N LYS A 173 -11.96 -38.71 -7.09
CA LYS A 173 -11.01 -39.80 -7.38
C LYS A 173 -11.03 -40.88 -6.30
N VAL A 174 -11.21 -40.50 -5.04
CA VAL A 174 -11.35 -41.45 -3.92
C VAL A 174 -12.67 -42.22 -4.05
N ASP A 175 -13.79 -41.55 -4.33
CA ASP A 175 -15.11 -42.19 -4.50
C ASP A 175 -15.14 -43.14 -5.72
N SER A 176 -14.60 -42.70 -6.86
CA SER A 176 -14.52 -43.55 -8.07
C SER A 176 -13.49 -44.68 -7.96
N GLY A 177 -12.42 -44.48 -7.20
CA GLY A 177 -11.42 -45.51 -6.87
C GLY A 177 -11.92 -46.57 -5.89
N SER A 178 -12.93 -46.25 -5.07
CA SER A 178 -13.54 -47.18 -4.11
C SER A 178 -14.50 -48.19 -4.78
N GLY A 179 -15.13 -47.81 -5.91
CA GLY A 179 -16.06 -48.67 -6.66
C GLY A 179 -15.44 -49.72 -7.57
N LYS A 180 -14.11 -49.69 -7.79
CA LYS A 180 -13.40 -50.65 -8.65
C LYS A 180 -12.09 -51.12 -8.03
N LYS A 181 -12.11 -51.50 -6.74
CA LYS A 181 -11.03 -52.31 -6.15
C LYS A 181 -11.24 -53.79 -6.47
N GLY A 182 -11.20 -54.07 -7.76
CA GLY A 182 -11.03 -55.40 -8.33
C GLY A 182 -9.76 -55.38 -9.16
N SER A 183 -8.70 -55.98 -8.60
CA SER A 183 -7.46 -56.40 -9.26
C SER A 183 -6.40 -55.33 -9.64
N THR A 184 -5.27 -55.42 -8.93
CA THR A 184 -3.88 -55.25 -9.40
C THR A 184 -3.08 -53.94 -9.28
N ASP A 185 -3.61 -52.81 -8.79
CA ASP A 185 -2.71 -51.66 -8.46
C ASP A 185 -3.05 -50.91 -7.16
N SER A 186 -3.95 -51.47 -6.36
CA SER A 186 -4.31 -50.95 -5.04
C SER A 186 -3.41 -51.45 -3.91
N SER A 187 -2.50 -52.40 -4.17
CA SER A 187 -1.60 -52.95 -3.15
C SER A 187 -0.40 -52.05 -2.93
N THR A 188 0.22 -51.51 -3.98
CA THR A 188 1.43 -50.68 -3.88
C THR A 188 1.14 -49.36 -3.15
N GLY A 189 0.08 -48.64 -3.53
CA GLY A 189 -0.34 -47.41 -2.84
C GLY A 189 -0.85 -47.64 -1.41
N SER A 190 -1.50 -48.77 -1.15
CA SER A 190 -1.92 -49.13 0.22
C SER A 190 -0.73 -49.52 1.10
N ASN A 191 0.29 -50.15 0.52
CA ASN A 191 1.52 -50.53 1.21
C ASN A 191 2.40 -49.31 1.52
N THR A 192 2.47 -48.32 0.61
CA THR A 192 3.20 -47.07 0.85
C THR A 192 2.49 -46.18 1.87
N VAL A 193 1.17 -46.08 1.83
CA VAL A 193 0.39 -45.37 2.86
C VAL A 193 0.54 -46.07 4.22
N ALA A 194 0.46 -47.40 4.27
CA ALA A 194 0.68 -48.15 5.51
C ALA A 194 2.12 -48.00 6.05
N SER A 195 3.14 -47.96 5.18
CA SER A 195 4.52 -47.72 5.62
C SER A 195 4.72 -46.30 6.15
N LEU A 196 4.12 -45.30 5.50
CA LEU A 196 4.18 -43.91 5.97
C LEU A 196 3.44 -43.74 7.30
N GLN A 197 2.26 -44.35 7.46
CA GLN A 197 1.51 -44.35 8.71
C GLN A 197 2.35 -44.95 9.86
N ARG A 198 3.04 -46.08 9.60
CA ARG A 198 3.91 -46.73 10.58
C ARG A 198 5.12 -45.85 10.93
N GLN A 199 5.70 -45.20 9.92
CA GLN A 199 6.82 -44.29 10.12
C GLN A 199 6.41 -43.05 10.92
N LEU A 200 5.19 -42.53 10.73
CA LEU A 200 4.63 -41.46 11.55
C LEU A 200 4.43 -41.93 12.99
N SER A 201 3.82 -43.10 13.21
CA SER A 201 3.64 -43.62 14.58
C SER A 201 4.97 -43.89 15.29
N ASP A 202 5.99 -44.36 14.57
CA ASP A 202 7.32 -44.60 15.14
C ASP A 202 8.01 -43.28 15.49
N ARG A 203 7.81 -42.23 14.67
CA ARG A 203 8.31 -40.88 14.97
C ARG A 203 7.59 -40.27 16.17
N ASP A 204 6.28 -40.41 16.25
CA ASP A 204 5.47 -39.91 17.37
C ASP A 204 5.87 -40.59 18.68
N ARG A 205 6.06 -41.91 18.65
CA ARG A 205 6.58 -42.66 19.80
C ARG A 205 7.97 -42.18 20.23
N LYS A 206 8.85 -41.87 19.27
CA LYS A 206 10.19 -41.35 19.56
C LYS A 206 10.15 -39.92 20.11
N ILE A 207 9.21 -39.11 19.65
CA ILE A 207 8.96 -37.78 20.20
C ILE A 207 8.51 -37.92 21.65
N GLU A 208 7.56 -38.81 21.94
CA GLU A 208 7.08 -39.06 23.31
C GLU A 208 8.20 -39.54 24.23
N GLU A 209 9.05 -40.46 23.75
CA GLU A 209 10.21 -40.94 24.51
C GLU A 209 11.21 -39.81 24.80
N LEU A 210 11.57 -39.00 23.80
CA LEU A 210 12.49 -37.87 23.97
C LEU A 210 11.90 -36.78 24.87
N THR A 211 10.60 -36.52 24.77
CA THR A 211 9.89 -35.60 25.67
C THR A 211 9.93 -36.12 27.11
N SER A 212 9.67 -37.41 27.33
CA SER A 212 9.79 -38.04 28.66
C SER A 212 11.22 -37.94 29.21
N GLN A 213 12.24 -38.17 28.37
CA GLN A 213 13.64 -38.03 28.77
C GLN A 213 13.97 -36.58 29.16
N LEU A 214 13.49 -35.59 28.40
CA LEU A 214 13.64 -34.17 28.72
C LEU A 214 12.98 -33.80 30.05
N GLU A 215 11.78 -34.30 30.31
CA GLU A 215 11.09 -34.09 31.59
C GLU A 215 11.85 -34.71 32.77
N ALA A 216 12.37 -35.93 32.60
CA ALA A 216 13.20 -36.58 33.61
C ALA A 216 14.49 -35.79 33.88
N LEU A 217 15.18 -35.34 32.82
CA LEU A 217 16.38 -34.49 32.95
C LEU A 217 16.07 -33.18 33.68
N LYS A 218 14.93 -32.55 33.38
CA LYS A 218 14.48 -31.33 34.04
C LYS A 218 14.21 -31.55 35.53
N ARG A 219 13.62 -32.68 35.91
CA ARG A 219 13.44 -33.04 37.33
C ARG A 219 14.78 -33.22 38.03
N ILE A 220 15.76 -33.87 37.38
CA ILE A 220 17.11 -34.04 37.93
C ILE A 220 17.81 -32.69 38.11
N ASP A 221 17.76 -31.79 37.11
CA ASP A 221 18.34 -30.44 37.25
C ASP A 221 17.69 -29.66 38.39
N GLN A 222 16.36 -29.75 38.53
CA GLN A 222 15.63 -29.12 39.62
C GLN A 222 16.02 -29.70 40.99
N GLU A 223 16.06 -31.03 41.14
CA GLU A 223 16.51 -31.68 42.37
C GLU A 223 17.97 -31.34 42.70
N MET A 224 18.84 -31.23 41.70
CA MET A 224 20.22 -30.82 41.88
C MET A 224 20.32 -29.35 42.32
N ARG A 225 19.52 -28.45 41.73
CA ARG A 225 19.43 -27.05 42.20
C ARG A 225 18.89 -26.94 43.63
N ASP A 226 17.89 -27.75 43.98
CA ASP A 226 17.32 -27.76 45.34
C ASP A 226 18.33 -28.29 46.37
N LYS A 227 19.19 -29.25 45.97
CA LYS A 227 20.30 -29.77 46.78
C LYS A 227 21.50 -28.80 46.83
N VAL A 228 21.70 -27.97 45.81
CA VAL A 228 22.74 -26.92 45.73
C VAL A 228 22.17 -25.59 46.28
N ARG A 229 21.54 -25.61 47.47
CA ARG A 229 21.33 -24.37 48.22
C ARG A 229 22.68 -23.89 48.77
N PRO A 230 23.05 -22.61 48.55
CA PRO A 230 24.28 -22.04 49.08
C PRO A 230 24.32 -22.11 50.62
N ILE A 231 25.44 -22.59 51.16
CA ILE A 231 25.79 -22.49 52.58
C ILE A 231 25.84 -21.00 52.92
N ARG A 232 24.89 -20.53 53.73
CA ARG A 232 24.85 -19.17 54.28
C ARG A 232 25.99 -19.01 55.30
N PRO A 233 27.01 -18.15 55.10
CA PRO A 233 27.92 -17.78 56.17
C PRO A 233 27.19 -16.90 57.22
N PRO A 234 27.59 -16.97 58.51
CA PRO A 234 26.82 -16.42 59.61
C PRO A 234 26.73 -14.89 59.57
N SER A 235 25.56 -14.39 59.96
CA SER A 235 25.19 -12.99 60.02
C SER A 235 25.87 -12.32 61.23
N THR A 236 26.95 -11.58 61.00
CA THR A 236 27.47 -10.62 61.99
C THR A 236 26.74 -9.29 61.85
N VAL A 237 26.17 -8.84 62.96
CA VAL A 237 25.42 -7.60 63.16
C VAL A 237 26.39 -6.41 63.26
N ALA A 238 26.14 -5.31 62.53
CA ALA A 238 26.51 -3.94 62.93
C ALA A 238 25.72 -2.87 62.13
N PRO A 239 25.45 -1.69 62.72
CA PRO A 239 24.27 -0.84 62.42
C PRO A 239 24.56 0.36 61.47
N PRO A 240 23.51 1.10 61.04
CA PRO A 240 23.62 2.12 59.99
C PRO A 240 23.96 3.52 60.51
N PRO A 241 24.63 4.36 59.70
CA PRO A 241 24.50 5.81 59.81
C PRO A 241 24.00 6.46 58.51
N THR A 242 22.84 7.11 58.66
CA THR A 242 22.37 8.38 58.06
C THR A 242 23.19 9.06 56.95
N SER A 243 22.57 9.30 55.78
CA SER A 243 23.00 10.31 54.80
C SER A 243 22.29 11.65 55.02
N PRO A 244 22.98 12.80 54.92
CA PRO A 244 22.31 14.09 54.84
C PRO A 244 22.04 14.52 53.39
N GLU A 245 20.91 15.21 53.29
CA GLU A 245 20.36 15.99 52.18
C GLU A 245 21.31 17.09 51.70
N SER A 246 21.33 17.38 50.40
CA SER A 246 21.90 18.62 49.88
C SER A 246 21.10 19.10 48.67
N THR A 247 20.33 20.13 48.98
CA THR A 247 19.55 20.99 48.10
C THR A 247 20.46 21.79 47.16
N ILE A 248 20.00 21.91 45.91
CA ILE A 248 20.54 22.77 44.87
C ILE A 248 20.22 24.23 45.19
N GLN A 249 21.22 25.10 45.08
CA GLN A 249 21.05 26.48 44.65
C GLN A 249 22.06 26.77 43.54
#